data_AF-V2TVB7-F1
#
_entry.id   AF-V2TVB7-F1
#
_cell.length_a   1.000
_cell.length_b   1.000
_cell.length_c   1.000
_cell.angle_alpha   90.00
_cell.angle_beta   90.00
_cell.angle_gamma   90.00
#
_symmetry.space_group_name_H-M   'P 1'
#
loop_
_entity.id
_entity.type
_entity.pdbx_description
1 polymer ?
#
loop_
_entity_poly.entity_id
_entity_poly.type
_entity_poly.pdbx_seq_one_letter_code
_entity_poly.pdbx_strand_id
1 'polypeptide(L)'
;MKYYLLALLLCGTNVFAHDFPNKKGICTFNGSEPTPCTIENGGGAGGSYYILKSKKDSIYVESDCSGDNCALSIGANSDNTVDAKEFKKDGFYCTSSNDNKLTGCFKTT
;
A
#
# COMPACT_ATOMS: atom_id res chain seq x y z
N MET A 1 7.35 55.66 -22.17
CA MET A 1 6.89 55.47 -20.78
C MET A 1 6.48 54.02 -20.61
N LYS A 2 7.21 53.33 -19.72
CA LYS A 2 6.88 52.13 -18.94
C LYS A 2 5.78 51.17 -19.47
N TYR A 3 6.24 50.08 -20.09
CA TYR A 3 5.52 48.81 -20.20
C TYR A 3 5.68 48.05 -18.89
N TYR A 4 4.62 47.80 -18.12
CA TYR A 4 4.74 46.92 -16.95
C TYR A 4 3.47 46.10 -16.70
N LEU A 5 3.73 44.78 -16.62
CA LEU A 5 3.05 43.79 -15.78
C LEU A 5 1.66 43.32 -16.23
N LEU A 6 1.62 42.43 -17.22
CA LEU A 6 0.55 41.42 -17.30
C LEU A 6 1.10 40.11 -17.87
N ALA A 7 2.06 39.51 -17.17
CA ALA A 7 2.64 38.21 -17.56
C ALA A 7 2.97 37.39 -16.30
N LEU A 8 1.95 36.96 -15.55
CA LEU A 8 2.11 36.04 -14.42
C LEU A 8 0.77 35.36 -14.12
N LEU A 9 0.32 34.47 -15.02
CA LEU A 9 -0.90 33.67 -14.80
C LEU A 9 -0.85 32.28 -15.42
N LEU A 10 0.35 31.68 -15.47
CA LEU A 10 0.55 30.30 -15.89
C LEU A 10 1.53 29.57 -14.95
N CYS A 11 1.30 29.65 -13.64
CA CYS A 11 1.81 28.62 -12.74
C CYS A 11 0.84 27.44 -12.79
N GLY A 12 0.95 26.62 -13.84
CA GLY A 12 0.36 25.29 -13.83
C GLY A 12 0.97 24.52 -12.68
N THR A 13 0.20 24.25 -11.63
CA THR A 13 0.58 23.27 -10.62
C THR A 13 0.55 21.92 -11.32
N ASN A 14 1.71 21.44 -11.77
CA ASN A 14 1.88 20.04 -12.09
C ASN A 14 1.68 19.27 -10.77
N VAL A 15 0.43 18.91 -10.47
CA VAL A 15 0.13 17.84 -9.52
C VAL A 15 0.65 16.59 -10.20
N PHE A 16 1.91 16.26 -9.90
CA PHE A 16 2.43 14.93 -10.17
C PHE A 16 1.64 13.98 -9.25
N ALA A 17 0.55 13.41 -9.76
CA ALA A 17 0.03 12.18 -9.18
C ALA A 17 1.19 11.19 -9.25
N HIS A 18 1.81 10.89 -8.11
CA HIS A 18 2.92 9.96 -8.03
C HIS A 18 2.34 8.58 -8.33
N ASP A 19 2.44 8.12 -9.58
CA ASP A 19 2.07 6.76 -9.95
C ASP A 19 2.94 5.81 -9.12
N PHE A 20 2.30 4.98 -8.30
CA PHE A 20 2.95 3.90 -7.58
C PHE A 20 2.91 2.66 -8.49
N PRO A 21 3.98 2.34 -9.24
CA PRO A 21 3.92 1.26 -10.20
C PRO A 21 3.67 -0.07 -9.49
N ASN A 22 2.68 -0.81 -10.00
CA ASN A 22 2.37 -2.15 -9.53
C ASN A 22 3.60 -3.06 -9.67
N LYS A 23 3.93 -3.77 -8.60
CA LYS A 23 5.04 -4.73 -8.59
C LYS A 23 4.50 -6.14 -8.77
N LYS A 24 5.24 -7.00 -9.45
CA LYS A 24 4.94 -8.43 -9.51
C LYS A 24 5.74 -9.17 -8.44
N GLY A 25 5.18 -10.24 -7.92
CA GLY A 25 5.81 -11.02 -6.88
C GLY A 25 5.18 -12.39 -6.69
N ILE A 26 5.62 -13.03 -5.62
CA ILE A 26 5.03 -14.26 -5.10
C ILE A 26 4.36 -13.90 -3.77
N CYS A 27 3.11 -14.30 -3.59
CA CYS A 27 2.36 -14.09 -2.35
C CYS A 27 1.90 -15.41 -1.75
N THR A 28 1.67 -15.42 -0.44
CA THR A 28 0.95 -16.46 0.28
C THR A 28 -0.17 -15.82 1.08
N PHE A 29 -1.33 -16.46 1.09
CA PHE A 29 -2.54 -16.00 1.78
C PHE A 29 -2.91 -17.04 2.83
N ASN A 30 -2.94 -16.65 4.10
CA ASN A 30 -3.24 -17.51 5.25
C ASN A 30 -2.40 -18.81 5.28
N GLY A 31 -1.14 -18.74 4.85
CA GLY A 31 -0.24 -19.91 4.80
C GLY A 31 -0.50 -20.86 3.63
N SER A 32 -1.34 -20.49 2.66
CA SER A 32 -1.55 -21.24 1.42
C SER A 32 -0.27 -21.30 0.56
N GLU A 33 -0.27 -22.19 -0.44
CA GLU A 33 0.87 -22.31 -1.35
C GLU A 33 1.24 -20.97 -2.01
N PRO A 34 2.55 -20.69 -2.17
CA PRO A 34 3.00 -19.46 -2.82
C PRO A 34 2.47 -19.37 -4.26
N THR A 35 1.88 -18.23 -4.61
CA THR A 35 1.24 -18.00 -5.91
C THR A 35 1.70 -16.67 -6.52
N PRO A 36 1.78 -16.55 -7.85
CA PRO A 36 2.03 -15.26 -8.50
C PRO A 36 0.97 -14.23 -8.11
N CYS A 37 1.42 -13.04 -7.74
CA CYS A 37 0.56 -11.95 -7.35
C CYS A 37 1.07 -10.60 -7.86
N THR A 38 0.17 -9.62 -7.83
CA THR A 38 0.50 -8.21 -8.01
C THR A 38 0.45 -7.53 -6.63
N ILE A 39 1.46 -6.72 -6.34
CA ILE A 39 1.51 -5.84 -5.18
C ILE A 39 1.25 -4.43 -5.70
N GLU A 40 0.03 -3.98 -5.49
CA GLU A 40 -0.38 -2.61 -5.76
C GLU A 40 -0.02 -1.76 -4.54
N ASN A 41 0.49 -0.55 -4.75
CA ASN A 41 0.82 0.35 -3.65
C ASN A 41 0.10 1.67 -3.91
N GLY A 42 -0.21 2.39 -2.84
CA GLY A 42 -0.76 3.73 -2.93
C GLY A 42 -0.57 4.47 -1.63
N GLY A 43 -0.95 5.74 -1.63
CA GLY A 43 -0.91 6.56 -0.43
C GLY A 43 -1.69 7.85 -0.61
N GLY A 44 -2.10 8.42 0.51
CA GLY A 44 -2.85 9.67 0.59
C GLY A 44 -2.57 10.42 1.89
N ALA A 45 -3.41 11.40 2.20
CA ALA A 45 -3.24 12.23 3.40
C ALA A 45 -3.34 11.44 4.73
N GLY A 46 -3.91 10.23 4.71
CA GLY A 46 -4.05 9.32 5.86
C GLY A 46 -3.14 8.10 5.80
N GLY A 47 -1.97 8.21 5.17
CA GLY A 47 -0.96 7.14 5.17
C GLY A 47 -0.81 6.40 3.83
N SER A 48 -0.21 5.21 3.91
CA SER A 48 0.13 4.38 2.76
C SER A 48 -0.57 3.04 2.83
N TYR A 49 -0.90 2.46 1.69
CA TYR A 49 -1.49 1.14 1.61
C TYR A 49 -0.81 0.31 0.53
N TYR A 50 -0.97 -1.00 0.66
CA TYR A 50 -0.68 -1.93 -0.41
C TYR A 50 -1.73 -3.03 -0.48
N ILE A 51 -1.92 -3.55 -1.69
CA ILE A 51 -2.88 -4.63 -1.96
C ILE A 51 -2.13 -5.79 -2.58
N LEU A 52 -2.24 -6.96 -1.94
CA LEU A 52 -1.75 -8.22 -2.48
C LEU A 52 -2.90 -8.86 -3.25
N LYS A 53 -2.76 -8.96 -4.58
CA LYS A 53 -3.78 -9.57 -5.45
C LYS A 53 -3.25 -10.79 -6.18
N SER A 54 -3.86 -11.94 -5.95
CA SER A 54 -3.73 -13.14 -6.78
C SER A 54 -4.95 -13.28 -7.71
N LYS A 55 -5.02 -14.37 -8.47
CA LYS A 55 -6.22 -14.67 -9.28
C LYS A 55 -7.47 -14.96 -8.45
N LYS A 56 -7.30 -15.38 -7.19
CA LYS A 56 -8.40 -15.88 -6.33
C LYS A 56 -8.56 -15.07 -5.05
N ASP A 57 -7.48 -14.47 -4.57
CA ASP A 57 -7.40 -13.87 -3.24
C ASP A 57 -6.92 -12.42 -3.34
N SER A 58 -7.39 -11.58 -2.43
CA SER A 58 -6.96 -10.20 -2.27
C SER A 58 -6.86 -9.87 -0.79
N ILE A 59 -5.77 -9.21 -0.40
CA ILE A 59 -5.58 -8.66 0.94
C ILE A 59 -5.20 -7.19 0.81
N TYR A 60 -5.90 -6.35 1.55
CA TYR A 60 -5.62 -4.94 1.72
C TYR A 60 -4.83 -4.74 3.02
N VAL A 61 -3.74 -3.98 2.95
CA VAL A 61 -2.95 -3.58 4.12
C VAL A 61 -2.78 -2.07 4.07
N GLU A 62 -3.03 -1.41 5.18
CA GLU A 62 -2.87 0.04 5.32
C GLU A 62 -2.02 0.34 6.55
N SER A 63 -1.19 1.37 6.41
CA SER A 63 -0.41 1.96 7.47
C SER A 63 -0.74 3.44 7.57
N ASP A 64 -1.29 3.85 8.71
CA ASP A 64 -1.50 5.25 9.07
C ASP A 64 -0.42 5.65 10.08
N CYS A 65 0.41 6.62 9.70
CA CYS A 65 1.49 7.12 10.56
C CYS A 65 1.16 8.53 11.02
N SER A 66 0.86 8.67 12.31
CA SER A 66 0.66 9.93 13.00
C SER A 66 1.90 10.25 13.85
N GLY A 67 2.87 10.95 13.25
CA GLY A 67 4.17 11.21 13.88
C GLY A 67 5.01 9.94 13.96
N ASP A 68 5.50 9.60 15.16
CA ASP A 68 6.25 8.36 15.41
C ASP A 68 5.36 7.12 15.63
N ASN A 69 4.03 7.30 15.71
CA ASN A 69 3.10 6.20 15.90
C ASN A 69 2.51 5.78 14.55
N CYS A 70 2.90 4.61 14.08
CA CYS A 70 2.29 3.97 12.91
C CYS A 70 1.34 2.86 13.36
N ALA A 71 0.06 3.00 13.03
CA ALA A 71 -0.89 1.93 13.07
C ALA A 71 -0.81 1.12 11.79
N LEU A 72 -1.04 -0.20 11.90
CA LEU A 72 -1.07 -1.11 10.76
C LEU A 72 -2.36 -1.91 10.83
N SER A 73 -3.06 -2.01 9.70
CA SER A 73 -4.32 -2.72 9.61
C SER A 73 -4.35 -3.63 8.39
N ILE A 74 -5.01 -4.78 8.50
CA ILE A 74 -5.15 -5.77 7.42
C ILE A 74 -6.61 -6.15 7.23
N GLY A 75 -7.03 -6.35 6.00
CA GLY A 75 -8.42 -6.67 5.67
C GLY A 75 -8.61 -7.24 4.28
N ALA A 76 -9.86 -7.57 3.96
CA ALA A 76 -10.25 -7.92 2.59
C ALA A 76 -10.32 -6.68 1.69
N ASN A 77 -10.61 -5.52 2.27
CA ASN A 77 -10.70 -4.20 1.66
C ASN A 77 -10.52 -3.12 2.74
N SER A 78 -10.50 -1.83 2.35
CA SER A 78 -10.32 -0.69 3.25
C SER A 78 -11.40 -0.56 4.32
N ASP A 79 -12.63 -0.98 4.05
CA ASP A 79 -13.75 -0.86 4.99
C ASP A 79 -13.78 -1.98 6.05
N ASN A 80 -13.05 -3.07 5.83
CA ASN A 80 -13.08 -4.27 6.66
C ASN A 80 -11.68 -4.67 7.10
N THR A 81 -11.03 -3.78 7.86
CA THR A 81 -9.70 -4.00 8.40
C THR A 81 -9.71 -4.25 9.90
N VAL A 82 -8.70 -4.95 10.38
CA VAL A 82 -8.41 -5.19 11.80
C VAL A 82 -6.95 -4.87 12.08
N ASP A 83 -6.62 -4.58 13.34
CA ASP A 83 -5.25 -4.31 13.75
C ASP A 83 -4.32 -5.46 13.38
N ALA A 84 -3.15 -5.09 12.86
CA ALA A 84 -2.19 -6.00 12.29
C ALA A 84 -0.78 -5.77 12.83
N LYS A 85 0.08 -6.73 12.53
CA LYS A 85 1.50 -6.68 12.80
C LYS A 85 2.28 -7.18 11.59
N GLU A 86 3.44 -6.60 11.40
CA GLU A 86 4.40 -6.99 10.38
C GLU A 86 5.50 -7.88 10.94
N PHE A 87 5.94 -8.84 10.13
CA PHE A 87 7.09 -9.69 10.43
C PHE A 87 7.71 -10.22 9.13
N LYS A 88 8.94 -10.72 9.24
CA LYS A 88 9.60 -11.43 8.12
C LYS A 88 9.67 -12.91 8.42
N LYS A 89 9.37 -13.73 7.42
CA LYS A 89 9.44 -15.19 7.52
C LYS A 89 9.89 -15.77 6.18
N ASP A 90 10.95 -16.60 6.19
CA ASP A 90 11.46 -17.29 4.99
C ASP A 90 11.73 -16.37 3.78
N GLY A 91 12.15 -15.13 4.04
CA GLY A 91 12.39 -14.11 3.01
C GLY A 91 11.14 -13.43 2.45
N PHE A 92 9.96 -13.73 2.98
CA PHE A 92 8.71 -13.01 2.72
C PHE A 92 8.51 -11.89 3.75
N TYR A 93 7.92 -10.79 3.27
CA TYR A 93 7.34 -9.74 4.10
C TYR A 93 5.90 -10.13 4.39
N CYS A 94 5.56 -10.30 5.66
CA CYS A 94 4.25 -10.75 6.11
C CYS A 94 3.56 -9.69 6.95
N THR A 95 2.26 -9.55 6.74
CA THR A 95 1.35 -8.84 7.64
C THR A 95 0.28 -9.81 8.09
N SER A 96 0.01 -9.83 9.39
CA SER A 96 -1.03 -10.66 9.98
C SER A 96 -1.89 -9.86 10.93
N SER A 97 -3.18 -10.18 11.00
CA SER A 97 -4.05 -9.70 12.08
C SER A 97 -3.45 -10.12 13.42
N ASN A 98 -3.71 -9.33 14.47
CA ASN A 98 -3.17 -9.62 15.80
C ASN A 98 -3.64 -10.98 16.35
N ASP A 99 -4.85 -11.39 16.00
CA ASP A 99 -5.42 -12.72 16.28
C ASP A 99 -4.91 -13.86 15.36
N ASN A 100 -4.11 -13.53 14.34
CA ASN A 100 -3.55 -14.44 13.33
C ASN A 100 -4.58 -15.20 12.47
N LYS A 101 -5.82 -14.72 12.34
CA LYS A 101 -6.82 -15.30 11.43
C LYS A 101 -6.66 -14.87 9.97
N LEU A 102 -6.04 -13.71 9.75
CA LEU A 102 -5.77 -13.18 8.41
C LEU A 102 -4.27 -12.89 8.28
N THR A 103 -3.63 -13.46 7.28
CA THR A 103 -2.21 -13.26 7.01
C THR A 103 -1.99 -13.14 5.50
N GLY A 104 -1.32 -12.08 5.07
CA GLY A 104 -0.80 -11.94 3.73
C GLY A 104 0.71 -11.83 3.78
N CYS A 105 1.43 -12.59 2.96
CA CYS A 105 2.84 -12.34 2.76
C CYS A 105 3.19 -12.21 1.30
N PHE A 106 4.26 -11.47 1.01
CA PHE A 106 4.76 -11.31 -0.34
C PHE A 106 6.29 -11.23 -0.40
N LYS A 107 6.81 -11.53 -1.58
CA LYS A 107 8.19 -11.29 -1.99
C LYS A 107 8.18 -10.73 -3.41
N THR A 108 8.77 -9.56 -3.58
CA THR A 108 8.96 -8.95 -4.91
C THR A 108 10.00 -9.74 -5.71
N THR A 109 9.81 -9.80 -7.03
CA THR A 109 10.77 -10.46 -7.96
C THR A 109 11.57 -9.42 -8.72
#